data_AF-A0A9P5HEI9-F1
#
_entry.id   AF-A0A9P5HEI9-F1
#
_cell.length_a   1.000
_cell.length_b   1.000
_cell.length_c   1.000
_cell.angle_alpha   90.00
_cell.angle_beta   90.00
_cell.angle_gamma   90.00
#
_symmetry.space_group_name_H-M   'P 1'
#
loop_
_entity.id
_entity.type
_entity.pdbx_description
1 polymer ?
#
loop_
_entity_poly.entity_id
_entity_poly.type
_entity_poly.pdbx_seq_one_letter_code
_entity_poly.pdbx_strand_id
1 'polypeptide(L)'
;MPRLPAISALARETFKAAFEELNRTISPGDSRDFSQITLQDVKKAALDIENQLAARQSLRYMRRLMPLFNGLEHYSKVVDILCNGTPYLPWIWAPITLILRIASEYVEAFEQIIKGYASIASSLSRFELLSVTFTSDSDFQQTLAVFYADILQFHKHAYKFVRRSEAQKMRQEIRTWREESRTQVHKFEEEQTARQHESIASWLNVNESDQLAIFDSISAEGAEYPGTCEWILRNPKVRSWCQQKPDTAILWLQGTPGSGKSVLSAQLVNFMNAARSFVIRHFCTYLYATSTTYEQILKSMLIQLLRKDDDLVAHVYQQCVIGKKSPSPGVLEQLYRPF
;
A
#
# COMPACT_ATOMS: atom_id res chain seq x y z
N MET A 1 -11.69 19.15 -67.12
CA MET A 1 -11.42 18.97 -65.68
C MET A 1 -9.91 18.93 -65.48
N PRO A 2 -9.35 19.61 -64.46
CA PRO A 2 -7.93 19.47 -64.14
C PRO A 2 -7.66 18.00 -63.76
N ARG A 3 -6.63 17.39 -64.33
CA ARG A 3 -6.19 16.06 -63.92
C ARG A 3 -5.67 16.16 -62.49
N LEU A 4 -6.13 15.27 -61.61
CA LEU A 4 -5.54 15.10 -60.28
C LEU A 4 -4.03 14.84 -60.45
N PRO A 5 -3.17 15.48 -59.64
CA PRO A 5 -1.73 15.30 -59.75
C PRO A 5 -1.36 13.82 -59.55
N ALA A 6 -0.37 13.35 -60.30
CA ALA A 6 0.14 12.00 -60.14
C ALA A 6 0.73 11.85 -58.73
N ILE A 7 0.20 10.91 -57.95
CA ILE A 7 0.62 10.70 -56.56
C ILE A 7 1.90 9.84 -56.56
N SER A 8 2.94 10.34 -55.92
CA SER A 8 4.21 9.65 -55.67
C SER A 8 3.98 8.27 -55.06
N ALA A 9 4.63 7.25 -55.62
CA ALA A 9 4.56 5.88 -55.11
C ALA A 9 5.25 5.76 -53.75
N LEU A 10 6.39 6.44 -53.57
CA LEU A 10 7.16 6.45 -52.33
C LEU A 10 6.36 7.09 -51.18
N ALA A 11 5.65 8.20 -51.47
CA ALA A 11 4.81 8.87 -50.48
C ALA A 11 3.68 7.94 -50.00
N ARG A 12 3.03 7.25 -50.94
CA ARG A 12 1.97 6.27 -50.62
C ARG A 12 2.47 5.11 -49.76
N GLU A 13 3.66 4.59 -50.05
CA GLU A 13 4.27 3.54 -49.23
C GLU A 13 4.60 4.04 -47.82
N THR A 14 5.10 5.27 -47.71
CA THR A 14 5.41 5.92 -46.43
C THR A 14 4.16 6.08 -45.56
N PHE A 15 3.05 6.58 -46.14
CA PHE A 15 1.76 6.68 -45.44
C PHE A 15 1.27 5.31 -44.94
N LYS A 16 1.29 4.30 -45.83
CA LYS A 16 0.83 2.95 -45.52
C LYS A 16 1.65 2.33 -44.39
N ALA A 17 2.98 2.41 -44.46
CA ALA A 17 3.87 1.85 -43.45
C ALA A 17 3.62 2.48 -42.07
N ALA A 18 3.54 3.81 -42.00
CA ALA A 18 3.28 4.52 -40.74
C ALA A 18 1.90 4.18 -40.16
N PHE A 19 0.87 4.11 -41.00
CA PHE A 19 -0.47 3.69 -40.59
C PHE A 19 -0.47 2.26 -40.03
N GLU A 20 0.11 1.30 -40.74
CA GLU A 20 0.14 -0.09 -40.30
C GLU A 20 0.87 -0.26 -38.98
N GLU A 21 1.97 0.48 -38.78
CA GLU A 21 2.75 0.45 -37.55
C GLU A 21 1.94 0.96 -36.34
N LEU A 22 1.26 2.09 -36.47
CA LEU A 22 0.44 2.63 -35.40
C LEU A 22 -0.80 1.76 -35.14
N ASN A 23 -1.45 1.26 -36.20
CA ASN A 23 -2.63 0.40 -36.11
C ASN A 23 -2.31 -0.93 -35.40
N ARG A 24 -1.12 -1.49 -35.59
CA ARG A 24 -0.66 -2.68 -34.82
C ARG A 24 -0.37 -2.35 -33.35
N THR A 25 -0.11 -1.09 -33.01
CA THR A 25 0.26 -0.68 -31.65
C THR A 25 -0.96 -0.34 -30.79
N ILE A 26 -1.95 0.35 -31.34
CA ILE A 26 -3.16 0.76 -30.63
C ILE A 26 -4.12 -0.44 -30.53
N SER A 27 -4.68 -0.69 -29.35
CA SER A 27 -5.60 -1.82 -29.16
C SER A 27 -6.86 -1.68 -30.05
N PRO A 28 -7.46 -2.77 -30.55
CA PRO A 28 -8.65 -2.69 -31.39
C PRO A 28 -9.85 -2.00 -30.72
N GLY A 29 -9.94 -2.07 -29.39
CA GLY A 29 -10.99 -1.36 -28.63
C GLY A 29 -10.78 0.15 -28.61
N ASP A 30 -9.52 0.60 -28.63
CA ASP A 30 -9.16 2.02 -28.59
C ASP A 30 -9.27 2.69 -29.97
N SER A 31 -9.04 1.94 -31.06
CA SER A 31 -9.07 2.46 -32.44
C SER A 31 -10.39 2.28 -33.17
N ARG A 32 -11.39 1.63 -32.54
CA ARG A 32 -12.68 1.23 -33.16
C ARG A 32 -13.36 2.36 -33.93
N ASP A 33 -13.40 3.55 -33.35
CA ASP A 33 -14.16 4.69 -33.89
C ASP A 33 -13.28 5.70 -34.63
N PHE A 34 -11.97 5.43 -34.78
CA PHE A 34 -11.03 6.40 -35.36
C PHE A 34 -11.42 6.84 -36.76
N SER A 35 -12.01 5.95 -37.57
CA SER A 35 -12.45 6.26 -38.93
C SER A 35 -13.58 7.30 -39.01
N GLN A 36 -14.33 7.49 -37.92
CA GLN A 36 -15.48 8.41 -37.88
C GLN A 36 -15.15 9.74 -37.19
N ILE A 37 -14.01 9.84 -36.51
CA ILE A 37 -13.63 11.04 -35.77
C ILE A 37 -13.19 12.13 -36.73
N THR A 38 -13.79 13.31 -36.61
CA THR A 38 -13.35 14.52 -37.32
C THR A 38 -12.43 15.38 -36.45
N LEU A 39 -11.70 16.31 -37.06
CA LEU A 39 -10.89 17.26 -36.30
C LEU A 39 -11.73 18.16 -35.38
N GLN A 40 -13.00 18.43 -35.73
CA GLN A 40 -13.91 19.18 -34.86
C GLN A 40 -14.28 18.39 -33.60
N ASP A 41 -14.45 17.08 -33.73
CA ASP A 41 -14.68 16.21 -32.57
C ASP A 41 -13.47 16.20 -31.63
N VAL A 42 -12.25 16.24 -32.18
CA VAL A 42 -11.02 16.34 -31.38
C VAL A 42 -10.93 17.68 -30.64
N LYS A 43 -11.25 18.80 -31.32
CA LYS A 43 -11.30 20.13 -30.69
C LYS A 43 -12.32 20.16 -29.54
N LYS A 44 -13.52 19.60 -29.75
CA LYS A 44 -14.55 19.47 -28.72
C LYS A 44 -14.09 18.60 -27.56
N ALA A 45 -13.51 17.43 -27.83
CA ALA A 45 -13.02 16.55 -26.79
C ALA A 45 -11.91 17.19 -25.94
N ALA A 46 -11.04 18.00 -26.54
CA ALA A 46 -10.03 18.75 -25.79
C ALA A 46 -10.66 19.77 -24.82
N LEU A 47 -11.71 20.48 -25.25
CA LEU A 47 -12.47 21.39 -24.37
C LEU A 47 -13.16 20.64 -23.22
N ASP A 48 -13.76 19.48 -23.52
CA ASP A 48 -14.40 18.65 -22.50
C ASP A 48 -13.39 18.19 -21.43
N ILE A 49 -12.18 17.80 -21.85
CA ILE A 49 -11.07 17.45 -20.95
C ILE A 49 -10.64 18.65 -20.11
N GLU A 50 -10.54 19.85 -20.70
CA GLU A 50 -10.20 21.08 -19.97
C GLU A 50 -11.21 21.37 -18.85
N ASN A 51 -12.51 21.26 -19.15
CA ASN A 51 -13.59 21.45 -18.19
C ASN A 51 -13.52 20.42 -17.04
N GLN A 52 -13.24 19.15 -17.36
CA GLN A 52 -13.07 18.10 -16.35
C GLN A 52 -11.88 18.36 -15.44
N LEU A 53 -10.74 18.77 -16.01
CA LEU A 53 -9.55 19.15 -15.25
C LEU A 53 -9.80 20.38 -14.37
N ALA A 54 -10.58 21.34 -14.83
CA ALA A 54 -10.99 22.52 -14.06
C ALA A 54 -11.82 22.14 -12.83
N ALA A 55 -12.83 21.27 -13.01
CA ALA A 55 -13.68 20.80 -11.93
C ALA A 55 -12.89 20.07 -10.82
N ARG A 56 -11.76 19.46 -11.17
CA ARG A 56 -10.84 18.77 -10.23
C ARG A 56 -9.70 19.66 -9.73
N GLN A 57 -9.75 20.97 -9.96
CA GLN A 57 -8.69 21.94 -9.59
C GLN A 57 -7.30 21.59 -10.16
N SER A 58 -7.24 20.95 -11.33
CA SER A 58 -6.01 20.49 -11.97
C SER A 58 -5.91 21.00 -13.41
N LEU A 59 -6.22 22.29 -13.64
CA LEU A 59 -6.08 22.93 -14.97
C LEU A 59 -4.66 22.79 -15.54
N ARG A 60 -4.56 22.52 -16.85
CA ARG A 60 -3.28 22.27 -17.56
C ARG A 60 -3.09 23.11 -18.83
N TYR A 61 -3.63 24.33 -18.86
CA TYR A 61 -3.45 25.32 -19.93
C TYR A 61 -3.55 24.72 -21.36
N MET A 62 -4.72 24.15 -21.66
CA MET A 62 -5.01 23.41 -22.90
C MET A 62 -4.93 24.26 -24.17
N ARG A 63 -4.99 25.60 -24.03
CA ARG A 63 -4.80 26.57 -25.13
C ARG A 63 -3.52 26.32 -25.95
N ARG A 64 -2.51 25.66 -25.37
CA ARG A 64 -1.27 25.24 -26.07
C ARG A 64 -1.50 24.27 -27.24
N LEU A 65 -2.64 23.61 -27.31
CA LEU A 65 -3.00 22.72 -28.43
C LEU A 65 -3.63 23.45 -29.62
N MET A 66 -4.05 24.72 -29.46
CA MET A 66 -4.67 25.46 -30.56
C MET A 66 -3.78 25.57 -31.81
N PRO A 67 -2.47 25.84 -31.70
CA PRO A 67 -1.59 25.83 -32.86
C PRO A 67 -1.54 24.47 -33.57
N LEU A 68 -1.63 23.35 -32.83
CA LEU A 68 -1.67 22.02 -33.40
C LEU A 68 -2.95 21.84 -34.22
N PHE A 69 -4.11 22.14 -33.65
CA PHE A 69 -5.38 21.94 -34.32
C PHE A 69 -5.52 22.81 -35.57
N ASN A 70 -5.08 24.06 -35.51
CA ASN A 70 -5.07 24.94 -36.68
C ASN A 70 -4.11 24.43 -37.76
N GLY A 71 -2.93 23.95 -37.38
CA GLY A 71 -1.98 23.37 -38.32
C GLY A 71 -2.51 22.10 -38.99
N LEU A 72 -3.14 21.20 -38.22
CA LEU A 72 -3.74 19.96 -38.73
C LEU A 72 -4.90 20.23 -39.70
N GLU A 73 -5.65 21.32 -39.49
CA GLU A 73 -6.74 21.72 -40.38
C GLU A 73 -6.26 22.15 -41.77
N HIS A 74 -5.08 22.76 -41.86
CA HIS A 74 -4.45 23.09 -43.15
C HIS A 74 -3.76 21.87 -43.77
N TYR A 75 -3.02 21.13 -42.97
CA TYR A 75 -2.29 19.95 -43.40
C TYR A 75 -3.21 18.84 -43.93
N SER A 76 -4.37 18.63 -43.29
CA SER A 76 -5.32 17.60 -43.71
C SER A 76 -5.86 17.80 -45.12
N LYS A 77 -6.07 19.05 -45.56
CA LYS A 77 -6.57 19.37 -46.91
C LYS A 77 -5.62 18.85 -48.00
N VAL A 78 -4.32 18.88 -47.73
CA VAL A 78 -3.28 18.44 -48.68
C VAL A 78 -3.11 16.92 -48.60
N VAL A 79 -3.07 16.38 -47.38
CA VAL A 79 -2.90 14.94 -47.16
C VAL A 79 -4.10 14.13 -47.61
N ASP A 80 -5.32 14.66 -47.53
CA ASP A 80 -6.53 13.97 -48.00
C ASP A 80 -6.44 13.59 -49.49
N ILE A 81 -5.91 14.51 -50.31
CA ILE A 81 -5.65 14.28 -51.74
C ILE A 81 -4.66 13.12 -51.92
N LEU A 82 -3.61 13.05 -51.09
CA LEU A 82 -2.58 12.00 -51.15
C LEU A 82 -3.08 10.67 -50.59
N CYS A 83 -4.00 10.69 -49.63
CA CYS A 83 -4.64 9.51 -49.07
C CYS A 83 -5.57 8.83 -50.09
N ASN A 84 -6.16 9.57 -51.03
CA ASN A 84 -6.94 9.04 -52.15
C ASN A 84 -7.98 7.95 -51.72
N GLY A 85 -8.79 8.26 -50.70
CA GLY A 85 -9.83 7.37 -50.19
C GLY A 85 -9.36 6.27 -49.24
N THR A 86 -8.08 6.23 -48.88
CA THR A 86 -7.58 5.35 -47.80
C THR A 86 -8.00 5.87 -46.41
N PRO A 87 -8.12 4.99 -45.40
CA PRO A 87 -8.54 5.38 -44.05
C PRO A 87 -7.42 6.03 -43.22
N TYR A 88 -6.40 6.60 -43.87
CA TYR A 88 -5.18 7.10 -43.20
C TYR A 88 -5.40 8.45 -42.54
N LEU A 89 -6.19 9.33 -43.17
CA LEU A 89 -6.33 10.71 -42.74
C LEU A 89 -6.78 10.87 -41.27
N PRO A 90 -7.77 10.12 -40.75
CA PRO A 90 -8.18 10.29 -39.35
C PRO A 90 -7.09 9.96 -38.32
N TRP A 91 -6.06 9.21 -38.67
CA TRP A 91 -5.00 8.77 -37.75
C TRP A 91 -4.04 9.89 -37.33
N ILE A 92 -4.08 11.04 -38.00
CA ILE A 92 -3.30 12.21 -37.58
C ILE A 92 -3.96 12.98 -36.43
N TRP A 93 -5.25 12.76 -36.13
CA TRP A 93 -5.95 13.49 -35.07
C TRP A 93 -6.75 12.61 -34.11
N ALA A 94 -7.31 11.49 -34.56
CA ALA A 94 -8.11 10.61 -33.69
C ALA A 94 -7.32 10.09 -32.46
N PRO A 95 -6.03 9.71 -32.58
CA PRO A 95 -5.24 9.32 -31.41
C PRO A 95 -5.04 10.43 -30.38
N ILE A 96 -5.10 11.71 -30.78
CA ILE A 96 -4.93 12.84 -29.86
C ILE A 96 -5.98 12.79 -28.76
N THR A 97 -7.25 12.59 -29.12
CA THR A 97 -8.35 12.47 -28.15
C THR A 97 -8.11 11.33 -27.18
N LEU A 98 -7.74 10.15 -27.68
CA LEU A 98 -7.46 8.97 -26.85
C LEU A 98 -6.31 9.23 -25.88
N ILE A 99 -5.18 9.72 -26.39
CA ILE A 99 -3.98 9.98 -25.60
C ILE A 99 -4.27 11.01 -24.52
N LEU A 100 -4.95 12.11 -24.85
CA LEU A 100 -5.30 13.15 -23.88
C LEU A 100 -6.27 12.64 -22.81
N ARG A 101 -7.27 11.81 -23.17
CA ARG A 101 -8.20 11.20 -22.21
C ARG A 101 -7.51 10.25 -21.24
N ILE A 102 -6.57 9.41 -21.70
CA ILE A 102 -5.82 8.53 -20.80
C ILE A 102 -4.88 9.38 -19.94
N ALA A 103 -4.18 10.33 -20.56
CA ALA A 103 -3.22 11.18 -19.86
C ALA A 103 -3.86 12.11 -18.82
N SER A 104 -5.12 12.52 -18.97
CA SER A 104 -5.75 13.49 -18.05
C SER A 104 -5.90 12.98 -16.61
N GLU A 105 -5.79 11.66 -16.42
CA GLU A 105 -5.75 11.03 -15.10
C GLU A 105 -4.35 11.09 -14.43
N TYR A 106 -3.32 11.58 -15.15
CA TYR A 106 -1.90 11.58 -14.76
C TYR A 106 -1.22 12.91 -15.10
N VAL A 107 -1.09 13.79 -14.11
CA VAL A 107 -0.58 15.18 -14.28
C VAL A 107 0.74 15.25 -15.04
N GLU A 108 1.75 14.51 -14.62
CA GLU A 108 3.08 14.54 -15.23
C GLU A 108 3.04 14.02 -16.66
N ALA A 109 2.29 12.94 -16.90
CA ALA A 109 2.17 12.37 -18.22
C ALA A 109 1.47 13.35 -19.18
N PHE A 110 0.39 13.99 -18.71
CA PHE A 110 -0.35 14.98 -19.46
C PHE A 110 0.53 16.14 -19.93
N GLU A 111 1.34 16.71 -19.03
CA GLU A 111 2.22 17.84 -19.36
C GLU A 111 3.27 17.45 -20.43
N GLN A 112 3.83 16.24 -20.36
CA GLN A 112 4.77 15.75 -21.37
C GLN A 112 4.10 15.54 -22.73
N ILE A 113 2.86 15.02 -22.74
CA ILE A 113 2.07 14.87 -23.96
C ILE A 113 1.78 16.24 -24.60
N ILE A 114 1.35 17.24 -23.82
CA ILE A 114 1.08 18.60 -24.32
C ILE A 114 2.37 19.22 -24.90
N LYS A 115 3.52 19.04 -24.24
CA LYS A 115 4.82 19.51 -24.76
C LYS A 115 5.17 18.87 -26.10
N GLY A 116 4.98 17.55 -26.23
CA GLY A 116 5.24 16.84 -27.48
C GLY A 116 4.34 17.35 -28.62
N TYR A 117 3.04 17.51 -28.35
CA TYR A 117 2.11 18.07 -29.33
C TYR A 117 2.40 19.52 -29.73
N ALA A 118 2.84 20.36 -28.78
CA ALA A 118 3.28 21.72 -29.10
C ALA A 118 4.51 21.74 -30.04
N SER A 119 5.40 20.75 -29.90
CA SER A 119 6.56 20.59 -30.81
C SER A 119 6.16 20.14 -32.21
N ILE A 120 5.09 19.35 -32.36
CA ILE A 120 4.54 19.00 -33.68
C ILE A 120 3.91 20.24 -34.31
N ALA A 121 3.17 21.03 -33.52
CA ALA A 121 2.49 22.23 -33.97
C ALA A 121 3.43 23.27 -34.59
N SER A 122 4.64 23.46 -34.04
CA SER A 122 5.61 24.40 -34.58
C SER A 122 6.05 24.03 -36.00
N SER A 123 6.10 22.73 -36.31
CA SER A 123 6.49 22.22 -37.64
C SER A 123 5.38 22.37 -38.68
N LEU A 124 4.11 22.26 -38.26
CA LEU A 124 2.93 22.39 -39.14
C LEU A 124 2.82 23.77 -39.82
N SER A 125 3.23 24.84 -39.12
CA SER A 125 3.17 26.21 -39.65
C SER A 125 3.94 26.39 -40.97
N ARG A 126 4.99 25.60 -41.21
CA ARG A 126 5.82 25.68 -42.42
C ARG A 126 5.13 25.06 -43.64
N PHE A 127 4.27 24.06 -43.44
CA PHE A 127 3.59 23.34 -44.52
C PHE A 127 2.40 24.11 -45.09
N GLU A 128 1.73 24.91 -44.25
CA GLU A 128 0.61 25.77 -44.68
C GLU A 128 1.02 26.68 -45.85
N LEU A 129 2.19 27.33 -45.74
CA LEU A 129 2.74 28.23 -46.75
C LEU A 129 3.20 27.52 -48.04
N LEU A 130 3.71 26.29 -47.94
CA LEU A 130 4.32 25.58 -49.07
C LEU A 130 3.32 24.75 -49.89
N SER A 131 2.17 24.41 -49.29
CA SER A 131 1.20 23.48 -49.87
C SER A 131 0.54 23.94 -51.17
N VAL A 132 0.31 25.25 -51.32
CA VAL A 132 -0.42 25.84 -52.45
C VAL A 132 0.39 25.79 -53.76
N THR A 133 1.73 25.70 -53.66
CA THR A 133 2.63 25.83 -54.82
C THR A 133 3.16 24.49 -55.33
N PHE A 134 3.29 23.47 -54.45
CA PHE A 134 4.05 22.25 -54.74
C PHE A 134 3.25 20.94 -54.64
N THR A 135 1.91 20.98 -54.65
CA THR A 135 1.08 19.77 -54.47
C THR A 135 1.33 18.67 -55.53
N SER A 136 1.82 19.06 -56.71
CA SER A 136 2.16 18.14 -57.80
C SER A 136 3.61 17.65 -57.79
N ASP A 137 4.44 18.15 -56.87
CA ASP A 137 5.86 17.82 -56.78
C ASP A 137 6.09 16.55 -55.95
N SER A 138 6.80 15.58 -56.52
CA SER A 138 6.99 14.26 -55.88
C SER A 138 7.81 14.33 -54.59
N ASP A 139 8.81 15.22 -54.52
CA ASP A 139 9.68 15.35 -53.36
C ASP A 139 8.94 16.06 -52.21
N PHE A 140 8.10 17.03 -52.56
CA PHE A 140 7.21 17.67 -51.59
C PHE A 140 6.15 16.70 -51.05
N GLN A 141 5.53 15.89 -51.91
CA GLN A 141 4.61 14.82 -51.49
C GLN A 141 5.29 13.83 -50.54
N GLN A 142 6.55 13.48 -50.80
CA GLN A 142 7.33 12.64 -49.90
C GLN A 142 7.59 13.32 -48.55
N THR A 143 7.92 14.61 -48.55
CA THR A 143 8.13 15.39 -47.32
C THR A 143 6.87 15.42 -46.45
N LEU A 144 5.69 15.60 -47.06
CA LEU A 144 4.40 15.52 -46.36
C LEU A 144 4.16 14.13 -45.77
N ALA A 145 4.48 13.06 -46.50
CA ALA A 145 4.32 11.68 -46.04
C ALA A 145 5.28 11.34 -44.89
N VAL A 146 6.51 11.85 -44.91
CA VAL A 146 7.47 11.72 -43.78
C VAL A 146 6.93 12.43 -42.55
N PHE A 147 6.40 13.65 -42.70
CA PHE A 147 5.83 14.37 -41.56
C PHE A 147 4.58 13.68 -40.99
N TYR A 148 3.76 13.05 -41.84
CA TYR A 148 2.66 12.17 -41.39
C TYR A 148 3.21 11.02 -40.54
N ALA A 149 4.28 10.37 -41.02
CA ALA A 149 4.92 9.29 -40.29
C ALA A 149 5.44 9.75 -38.91
N ASP A 150 6.02 10.96 -38.82
CA ASP A 150 6.47 11.54 -37.56
C ASP A 150 5.31 11.77 -36.56
N ILE A 151 4.16 12.28 -37.04
CA ILE A 151 2.96 12.43 -36.20
C ILE A 151 2.52 11.07 -35.64
N LEU A 152 2.42 10.06 -36.50
CA LEU A 152 1.99 8.73 -36.09
C LEU A 152 3.01 8.03 -35.19
N GLN A 153 4.30 8.25 -35.43
CA GLN A 153 5.36 7.78 -34.57
C GLN A 153 5.26 8.42 -33.18
N PHE A 154 4.97 9.72 -33.10
CA PHE A 154 4.70 10.37 -31.81
C PHE A 154 3.48 9.74 -31.11
N HIS A 155 2.37 9.55 -31.83
CA HIS A 155 1.18 8.89 -31.28
C HIS A 155 1.48 7.49 -30.71
N LYS A 156 2.32 6.71 -31.40
CA LYS A 156 2.77 5.39 -30.94
C LYS A 156 3.45 5.48 -29.57
N HIS A 157 4.41 6.40 -29.42
CA HIS A 157 5.17 6.57 -28.18
C HIS A 157 4.28 7.11 -27.06
N ALA A 158 3.47 8.13 -27.37
CA ALA A 158 2.53 8.73 -26.45
C ALA A 158 1.52 7.70 -25.90
N TYR A 159 0.92 6.87 -26.77
CA TYR A 159 -0.02 5.82 -26.37
C TYR A 159 0.63 4.80 -25.42
N LYS A 160 1.83 4.31 -25.75
CA LYS A 160 2.55 3.36 -24.88
C LYS A 160 2.89 3.97 -23.52
N PHE A 161 3.27 5.25 -23.51
CA PHE A 161 3.63 5.97 -22.29
C PHE A 161 2.44 6.13 -21.34
N VAL A 162 1.28 6.56 -21.84
CA VAL A 162 0.08 6.77 -21.00
C VAL A 162 -0.49 5.45 -20.48
N ARG A 163 -0.49 4.38 -21.30
CA ARG A 163 -0.90 3.03 -20.86
C ARG A 163 0.00 2.44 -19.79
N ARG A 164 1.32 2.68 -19.87
CA ARG A 164 2.26 2.24 -18.82
C ARG A 164 2.01 2.97 -17.49
N SER A 165 1.73 4.26 -17.56
CA SER A 165 1.43 5.10 -16.39
C SER A 165 0.17 4.64 -15.67
N GLU A 166 -0.88 4.32 -16.43
CA GLU A 166 -2.13 3.76 -15.91
C GLU A 166 -1.92 2.44 -15.16
N ALA A 167 -1.21 1.50 -15.78
CA ALA A 167 -0.89 0.23 -15.15
C ALA A 167 -0.05 0.40 -13.86
N GLN A 168 0.80 1.43 -13.78
CA GLN A 168 1.61 1.70 -12.58
C GLN A 168 0.75 2.22 -11.43
N LYS A 169 -0.19 3.13 -11.68
CA LYS A 169 -1.12 3.64 -10.66
C LYS A 169 -1.99 2.50 -10.10
N MET A 170 -2.58 1.68 -10.96
CA MET A 170 -3.38 0.52 -10.55
C MET A 170 -2.59 -0.43 -9.64
N ARG A 171 -1.32 -0.71 -9.97
CA ARG A 171 -0.45 -1.52 -9.10
C ARG A 171 -0.20 -0.89 -7.75
N GLN A 172 -0.08 0.43 -7.67
CA GLN A 172 0.12 1.15 -6.41
C GLN A 172 -1.15 1.10 -5.54
N GLU A 173 -2.32 1.36 -6.13
CA GLU A 173 -3.61 1.29 -5.43
C GLU A 173 -3.86 -0.11 -4.84
N ILE A 174 -3.60 -1.17 -5.61
CA ILE A 174 -3.71 -2.55 -5.13
C ILE A 174 -2.77 -2.82 -3.95
N ARG A 175 -1.55 -2.27 -3.96
CA ARG A 175 -0.59 -2.44 -2.86
C ARG A 175 -1.07 -1.73 -1.60
N THR A 176 -1.46 -0.47 -1.71
CA THR A 176 -1.99 0.32 -0.59
C THR A 176 -3.21 -0.36 0.02
N TRP A 177 -4.17 -0.78 -0.80
CA TRP A 177 -5.37 -1.49 -0.33
C TRP A 177 -5.04 -2.79 0.43
N ARG A 178 -4.05 -3.56 -0.05
CA ARG A 178 -3.61 -4.79 0.64
C ARG A 178 -2.98 -4.50 2.00
N GLU A 179 -2.20 -3.43 2.13
CA GLU A 179 -1.56 -3.02 3.37
C GLU A 179 -2.60 -2.50 4.39
N GLU A 180 -3.54 -1.67 3.94
CA GLU A 180 -4.67 -1.20 4.76
C GLU A 180 -5.52 -2.36 5.25
N SER A 181 -5.89 -3.28 4.36
CA SER A 181 -6.71 -4.45 4.71
C SER A 181 -6.02 -5.35 5.74
N ARG A 182 -4.70 -5.60 5.59
CA ARG A 182 -3.92 -6.38 6.58
C ARG A 182 -3.88 -5.70 7.94
N THR A 183 -3.68 -4.39 7.95
CA THR A 183 -3.64 -3.61 9.19
C THR A 183 -4.98 -3.63 9.92
N GLN A 184 -6.08 -3.57 9.18
CA GLN A 184 -7.43 -3.68 9.76
C GLN A 184 -7.69 -5.05 10.39
N VAL A 185 -7.28 -6.14 9.73
CA VAL A 185 -7.41 -7.50 10.28
C VAL A 185 -6.64 -7.64 11.58
N HIS A 186 -5.37 -7.22 11.61
CA HIS A 186 -4.53 -7.29 12.82
C HIS A 186 -5.13 -6.50 13.98
N LYS A 187 -5.59 -5.26 13.74
CA LYS A 187 -6.25 -4.45 14.77
C LYS A 187 -7.51 -5.10 15.31
N PHE A 188 -8.30 -5.69 14.43
CA PHE A 188 -9.51 -6.41 14.84
C PHE A 188 -9.16 -7.62 15.71
N GLU A 189 -8.14 -8.41 15.33
CA GLU A 189 -7.65 -9.54 16.13
C GLU A 189 -7.17 -9.09 17.52
N GLU A 190 -6.34 -8.03 17.59
CA GLU A 190 -5.88 -7.46 18.87
C GLU A 190 -7.04 -6.98 19.76
N GLU A 191 -8.01 -6.27 19.20
CA GLU A 191 -9.19 -5.82 19.94
C GLU A 191 -10.06 -6.97 20.44
N GLN A 192 -10.21 -8.04 19.65
CA GLN A 192 -10.95 -9.23 20.08
C GLN A 192 -10.24 -9.95 21.22
N THR A 193 -8.92 -10.18 21.10
CA THR A 193 -8.12 -10.80 22.15
C THR A 193 -8.19 -9.99 23.45
N ALA A 194 -8.11 -8.66 23.37
CA ALA A 194 -8.24 -7.79 24.54
C ALA A 194 -9.60 -7.94 25.25
N ARG A 195 -10.71 -7.97 24.49
CA ARG A 195 -12.07 -8.16 25.03
C ARG A 195 -12.24 -9.54 25.67
N GLN A 196 -11.67 -10.57 25.06
CA GLN A 196 -11.69 -11.92 25.61
C GLN A 196 -10.90 -11.99 26.92
N HIS A 197 -9.70 -11.41 26.95
CA HIS A 197 -8.88 -11.33 28.15
C HIS A 197 -9.60 -10.59 29.29
N GLU A 198 -10.23 -9.44 29.01
CA GLU A 198 -11.02 -8.68 29.99
C GLU A 198 -12.21 -9.50 30.52
N SER A 199 -12.89 -10.23 29.64
CA SER A 199 -13.99 -11.12 30.04
C SER A 199 -13.53 -12.25 30.94
N ILE A 200 -12.35 -12.84 30.68
CA ILE A 200 -11.74 -13.86 31.54
C ILE A 200 -11.35 -13.25 32.90
N ALA A 201 -10.74 -12.06 32.92
CA ALA A 201 -10.37 -11.38 34.17
C ALA A 201 -11.59 -11.15 35.06
N SER A 202 -12.69 -10.68 34.46
CA SER A 202 -13.99 -10.51 35.12
C SER A 202 -14.56 -11.84 35.63
N TRP A 203 -14.54 -12.89 34.80
CA TRP A 203 -14.98 -14.23 35.18
C TRP A 203 -14.20 -14.82 36.35
N LEU A 204 -12.88 -14.64 36.39
CA LEU A 204 -12.03 -15.10 37.49
C LEU A 204 -12.28 -14.30 38.79
N ASN A 205 -12.85 -13.09 38.68
CA ASN A 205 -12.93 -12.11 39.77
C ASN A 205 -11.55 -11.81 40.37
N VAL A 206 -10.54 -11.64 39.51
CA VAL A 206 -9.17 -11.34 39.94
C VAL A 206 -8.96 -9.84 39.92
N ASN A 207 -8.51 -9.33 41.07
CA ASN A 207 -7.92 -8.00 41.15
C ASN A 207 -6.40 -8.15 41.32
N GLU A 208 -5.63 -7.62 40.37
CA GLU A 208 -4.17 -7.63 40.43
C GLU A 208 -3.60 -6.56 41.37
N SER A 209 -4.41 -5.59 41.84
CA SER A 209 -3.95 -4.50 42.69
C SER A 209 -3.22 -4.97 43.94
N ASP A 210 -3.70 -6.05 44.56
CA ASP A 210 -3.12 -6.58 45.80
C ASP A 210 -1.71 -7.14 45.53
N GLN A 211 -1.55 -7.95 44.48
CA GLN A 211 -0.26 -8.53 44.12
C GLN A 211 0.73 -7.49 43.56
N LEU A 212 0.23 -6.41 42.94
CA LEU A 212 1.03 -5.26 42.57
C LEU A 212 1.52 -4.52 43.83
N ALA A 213 0.60 -4.16 44.75
CA ALA A 213 0.94 -3.46 45.99
C ALA A 213 1.92 -4.24 46.87
N ILE A 214 1.73 -5.55 47.03
CA ILE A 214 2.64 -6.43 47.78
C ILE A 214 4.04 -6.38 47.17
N PHE A 215 4.13 -6.51 45.84
CA PHE A 215 5.41 -6.53 45.15
C PHE A 215 6.11 -5.19 45.17
N ASP A 216 5.38 -4.10 44.98
CA ASP A 216 5.92 -2.74 44.99
C ASP A 216 6.47 -2.42 46.39
N SER A 217 5.74 -2.80 47.45
CA SER A 217 6.19 -2.64 48.84
C SER A 217 7.49 -3.41 49.10
N ILE A 218 7.59 -4.68 48.70
CA ILE A 218 8.80 -5.50 48.90
C ILE A 218 9.96 -4.99 48.04
N SER A 219 9.68 -4.57 46.81
CA SER A 219 10.69 -4.05 45.88
C SER A 219 11.28 -2.72 46.34
N ALA A 220 10.44 -1.85 46.91
CA ALA A 220 10.87 -0.57 47.49
C ALA A 220 11.88 -0.78 48.62
N GLU A 221 11.62 -1.73 49.53
CA GLU A 221 12.55 -2.06 50.63
C GLU A 221 13.93 -2.50 50.10
N GLY A 222 13.97 -3.28 49.01
CA GLY A 222 15.24 -3.64 48.37
C GLY A 222 15.96 -2.49 47.68
N ALA A 223 15.21 -1.49 47.21
CA ALA A 223 15.77 -0.30 46.55
C ALA A 223 16.41 0.68 47.54
N GLU A 224 16.00 0.68 48.81
CA GLU A 224 16.61 1.51 49.87
C GLU A 224 18.08 1.14 50.14
N TYR A 225 18.49 -0.09 49.82
CA TYR A 225 19.85 -0.58 50.06
C TYR A 225 20.49 -1.16 48.77
N PRO A 226 20.89 -0.30 47.81
CA PRO A 226 21.47 -0.74 46.55
C PRO A 226 22.69 -1.66 46.72
N GLY A 227 22.83 -2.67 45.86
CA GLY A 227 23.93 -3.63 45.87
C GLY A 227 23.80 -4.77 46.89
N THR A 228 22.89 -4.69 47.86
CA THR A 228 22.73 -5.73 48.91
C THR A 228 22.08 -7.03 48.43
N CYS A 229 21.40 -7.00 47.29
CA CYS A 229 20.75 -8.18 46.71
C CYS A 229 21.53 -8.81 45.55
N GLU A 230 22.56 -8.14 45.01
CA GLU A 230 23.28 -8.59 43.81
C GLU A 230 24.09 -9.87 44.03
N TRP A 231 24.53 -10.11 45.27
CA TRP A 231 25.30 -11.31 45.60
C TRP A 231 24.55 -12.60 45.27
N ILE A 232 23.20 -12.56 45.24
CA ILE A 232 22.36 -13.74 44.95
C ILE A 232 22.67 -14.32 43.57
N LEU A 233 23.03 -13.46 42.60
CA LEU A 233 23.37 -13.86 41.24
C LEU A 233 24.75 -14.54 41.15
N ARG A 234 25.60 -14.36 42.17
CA ARG A 234 26.90 -15.04 42.28
C ARG A 234 26.76 -16.45 42.84
N ASN A 235 25.60 -16.79 43.42
CA ASN A 235 25.36 -18.13 43.94
C ASN A 235 25.22 -19.14 42.77
N PRO A 236 26.04 -20.20 42.71
CA PRO A 236 26.00 -21.16 41.60
C PRO A 236 24.64 -21.84 41.39
N LYS A 237 23.90 -22.11 42.48
CA LYS A 237 22.57 -22.74 42.40
C LYS A 237 21.54 -21.80 41.78
N VAL A 238 21.56 -20.53 42.16
CA VAL A 238 20.67 -19.51 41.60
C VAL A 238 20.98 -19.28 40.12
N ARG A 239 22.28 -19.17 39.79
CA ARG A 239 22.72 -19.00 38.41
C ARG A 239 22.36 -20.19 37.52
N SER A 240 22.43 -21.42 38.03
CA SER A 240 21.95 -22.61 37.32
C SER A 240 20.43 -22.55 37.15
N TRP A 241 19.68 -22.22 38.22
CA TRP A 241 18.21 -22.12 38.19
C TRP A 241 17.68 -21.08 37.18
N CYS A 242 18.35 -19.93 37.01
CA CYS A 242 17.94 -18.90 36.05
C CYS A 242 18.18 -19.28 34.57
N GLN A 243 18.84 -20.40 34.27
CA GLN A 243 19.12 -20.83 32.89
C GLN A 243 17.94 -21.60 32.28
N GLN A 244 17.91 -21.71 30.95
CA GLN A 244 16.87 -22.46 30.22
C GLN A 244 16.84 -23.97 30.57
N LYS A 245 17.98 -24.54 30.99
CA LYS A 245 18.12 -25.93 31.42
C LYS A 245 18.78 -25.99 32.78
N PRO A 246 18.02 -25.75 33.86
CA PRO A 246 18.58 -25.74 35.21
C PRO A 246 18.85 -27.16 35.70
N ASP A 247 19.85 -27.32 36.57
CA ASP A 247 20.11 -28.62 37.23
C ASP A 247 18.96 -29.02 38.18
N THR A 248 18.24 -28.01 38.69
CA THR A 248 17.09 -28.18 39.60
C THR A 248 15.96 -27.24 39.20
N ALA A 249 14.74 -27.75 39.06
CA ALA A 249 13.56 -26.95 38.71
C ALA A 249 13.07 -26.04 39.86
N ILE A 250 13.39 -26.38 41.10
CA ILE A 250 12.92 -25.67 42.30
C ILE A 250 14.11 -25.11 43.06
N LEU A 251 14.05 -23.81 43.35
CA LEU A 251 14.98 -23.11 44.23
C LEU A 251 14.31 -22.83 45.58
N TRP A 252 14.84 -23.42 46.66
CA TRP A 252 14.36 -23.15 48.02
C TRP A 252 15.30 -22.17 48.74
N LEU A 253 14.80 -20.98 49.08
CA LEU A 253 15.53 -19.98 49.87
C LEU A 253 15.20 -20.11 51.38
N GLN A 254 16.21 -20.41 52.21
CA GLN A 254 16.07 -20.59 53.66
C GLN A 254 16.87 -19.52 54.43
N GLY A 255 16.38 -19.11 55.59
CA GLY A 255 17.04 -18.11 56.43
C GLY A 255 16.16 -17.66 57.59
N THR A 256 16.77 -17.04 58.60
CA THR A 256 16.08 -16.52 59.80
C THR A 256 15.09 -15.40 59.45
N PRO A 257 14.05 -15.16 60.27
CA PRO A 257 13.18 -13.99 60.10
C PRO A 257 14.01 -12.69 60.00
N GLY A 258 13.60 -11.77 59.13
CA GLY A 258 14.34 -10.52 58.89
C GLY A 258 15.57 -10.62 57.98
N SER A 259 15.97 -11.81 57.51
CA SER A 259 17.16 -11.98 56.66
C SER A 259 16.99 -11.52 55.19
N GLY A 260 15.95 -10.76 54.86
CA GLY A 260 15.73 -10.23 53.50
C GLY A 260 15.26 -11.23 52.42
N LYS A 261 14.73 -12.41 52.78
CA LYS A 261 14.31 -13.44 51.80
C LYS A 261 13.29 -12.95 50.78
N SER A 262 12.22 -12.28 51.24
CA SER A 262 11.16 -11.77 50.36
C SER A 262 11.70 -10.69 49.42
N VAL A 263 12.55 -9.80 49.95
CA VAL A 263 13.25 -8.77 49.17
C VAL A 263 14.11 -9.41 48.07
N LEU A 264 14.89 -10.45 48.41
CA LEU A 264 15.67 -11.20 47.41
C LEU A 264 14.79 -11.84 46.33
N SER A 265 13.65 -12.43 46.69
CA SER A 265 12.71 -13.00 45.71
C SER A 265 12.13 -11.93 44.77
N ALA A 266 11.77 -10.75 45.29
CA ALA A 266 11.30 -9.65 44.44
C ALA A 266 12.42 -9.12 43.53
N GLN A 267 13.65 -9.02 44.02
CA GLN A 267 14.79 -8.63 43.19
C GLN A 267 15.11 -9.66 42.09
N LEU A 268 14.93 -10.96 42.36
CA LEU A 268 15.05 -11.99 41.31
C LEU A 268 14.04 -11.77 40.18
N VAL A 269 12.79 -11.41 40.48
CA VAL A 269 11.80 -11.03 39.46
C VAL A 269 12.31 -9.87 38.60
N ASN A 270 12.85 -8.82 39.23
CA ASN A 270 13.40 -7.66 38.51
C ASN A 270 14.57 -8.05 37.61
N PHE A 271 15.50 -8.88 38.10
CA PHE A 271 16.63 -9.37 37.30
C PHE A 271 16.18 -10.20 36.10
N MET A 272 15.19 -11.09 36.29
CA MET A 272 14.65 -11.92 35.22
C MET A 272 13.89 -11.09 34.18
N ASN A 273 13.12 -10.09 34.62
CA ASN A 273 12.46 -9.14 33.72
C ASN A 273 13.47 -8.30 32.92
N ALA A 274 14.56 -7.84 33.56
CA ALA A 274 15.65 -7.13 32.88
C ALA A 274 16.34 -8.00 31.82
N ALA A 275 16.42 -9.32 32.08
CA ALA A 275 16.88 -10.33 31.12
C ALA A 275 15.83 -10.69 30.05
N ARG A 276 14.70 -9.96 29.96
CA ARG A 276 13.57 -10.21 29.04
C ARG A 276 12.95 -11.61 29.18
N SER A 277 13.08 -12.22 30.35
CA SER A 277 12.38 -13.47 30.66
C SER A 277 10.94 -13.19 31.04
N PHE A 278 10.03 -14.09 30.66
CA PHE A 278 8.65 -14.03 31.14
C PHE A 278 8.57 -14.64 32.53
N VAL A 279 8.07 -13.87 33.49
CA VAL A 279 8.02 -14.26 34.91
C VAL A 279 6.58 -14.16 35.38
N ILE A 280 6.05 -15.30 35.83
CA ILE A 280 4.81 -15.35 36.60
C ILE A 280 5.19 -15.25 38.07
N ARG A 281 4.50 -14.40 38.82
CA ARG A 281 4.78 -14.18 40.23
C ARG A 281 3.51 -14.15 41.07
N HIS A 282 3.63 -14.66 42.29
CA HIS A 282 2.60 -14.53 43.31
C HIS A 282 3.25 -14.54 44.69
N PHE A 283 2.90 -13.57 45.53
CA PHE A 283 3.41 -13.44 46.89
C PHE A 283 2.31 -13.78 47.88
N CYS A 284 2.58 -14.75 48.75
CA CYS A 284 1.71 -15.13 49.86
C CYS A 284 2.09 -14.34 51.11
N THR A 285 1.18 -13.51 51.62
CA THR A 285 1.40 -12.71 52.83
C THR A 285 0.14 -12.67 53.69
N TYR A 286 0.32 -12.74 55.01
CA TYR A 286 -0.79 -12.65 55.97
C TYR A 286 -1.43 -11.25 56.01
N LEU A 287 -0.73 -10.22 55.51
CA LEU A 287 -1.27 -8.87 55.37
C LEU A 287 -2.45 -8.81 54.38
N TYR A 288 -2.52 -9.79 53.46
CA TYR A 288 -3.57 -9.93 52.46
C TYR A 288 -4.09 -11.36 52.49
N ALA A 289 -5.12 -11.65 53.30
CA ALA A 289 -5.60 -13.01 53.53
C ALA A 289 -5.91 -13.78 52.23
N THR A 290 -6.48 -13.11 51.22
CA THR A 290 -6.76 -13.67 49.89
C THR A 290 -5.51 -14.19 49.18
N SER A 291 -4.34 -13.55 49.38
CA SER A 291 -3.07 -13.93 48.76
C SER A 291 -2.58 -15.33 49.16
N THR A 292 -3.04 -15.85 50.30
CA THR A 292 -2.67 -17.19 50.78
C THR A 292 -3.63 -18.29 50.35
N THR A 293 -4.75 -17.93 49.71
CA THR A 293 -5.76 -18.91 49.30
C THR A 293 -5.34 -19.63 48.02
N TYR A 294 -5.51 -20.95 47.98
CA TYR A 294 -5.16 -21.78 46.83
C TYR A 294 -5.82 -21.30 45.53
N GLU A 295 -7.11 -20.96 45.60
CA GLU A 295 -7.87 -20.44 44.47
C GLU A 295 -7.24 -19.14 43.92
N GLN A 296 -6.90 -18.18 44.78
CA GLN A 296 -6.31 -16.92 44.33
C GLN A 296 -4.91 -17.09 43.73
N ILE A 297 -4.12 -18.04 44.24
CA ILE A 297 -2.81 -18.39 43.67
C ILE A 297 -3.01 -18.89 42.23
N LEU A 298 -3.93 -19.83 42.00
CA LEU A 298 -4.20 -20.34 40.65
C LEU A 298 -4.72 -19.25 39.71
N LYS A 299 -5.64 -18.40 40.17
CA LYS A 299 -6.24 -17.35 39.32
C LYS A 299 -5.23 -16.27 38.93
N SER A 300 -4.40 -15.82 39.88
CA SER A 300 -3.38 -14.79 39.64
C SER A 300 -2.27 -15.27 38.70
N MET A 301 -1.88 -16.54 38.77
CA MET A 301 -0.93 -17.14 37.83
C MET A 301 -1.53 -17.28 36.44
N LEU A 302 -2.82 -17.64 36.35
CA LEU A 302 -3.50 -17.89 35.08
C LEU A 302 -3.64 -16.61 34.28
N ILE A 303 -4.07 -15.52 34.92
CA ILE A 303 -4.21 -14.23 34.23
C ILE A 303 -2.87 -13.70 33.71
N GLN A 304 -1.76 -13.99 34.41
CA GLN A 304 -0.42 -13.64 33.93
C GLN A 304 -0.02 -14.50 32.72
N LEU A 305 -0.28 -15.82 32.74
CA LEU A 305 -0.04 -16.73 31.61
C LEU A 305 -0.77 -16.31 30.34
N LEU A 306 -2.04 -15.91 30.47
CA LEU A 306 -2.87 -15.50 29.35
C LEU A 306 -2.35 -14.28 28.60
N ARG A 307 -1.50 -13.44 29.23
CA ARG A 307 -0.86 -12.31 28.55
C ARG A 307 0.19 -12.70 27.52
N LYS A 308 0.60 -13.97 27.51
CA LYS A 308 1.71 -14.43 26.68
C LYS A 308 1.29 -15.12 25.39
N ASP A 309 0.03 -15.54 25.29
CA ASP A 309 -0.43 -16.42 24.23
C ASP A 309 -1.92 -16.18 23.97
N ASP A 310 -2.19 -15.62 22.79
CA ASP A 310 -3.54 -15.25 22.36
C ASP A 310 -4.41 -16.49 22.08
N ASP A 311 -3.82 -17.61 21.67
CA ASP A 311 -4.55 -18.86 21.44
C ASP A 311 -5.06 -19.43 22.77
N LEU A 312 -4.29 -19.25 23.86
CA LEU A 312 -4.75 -19.61 25.20
C LEU A 312 -5.90 -18.72 25.67
N VAL A 313 -5.86 -17.41 25.36
CA VAL A 313 -6.97 -16.49 25.66
C VAL A 313 -8.24 -16.97 24.96
N ALA A 314 -8.16 -17.27 23.66
CA ALA A 314 -9.30 -17.77 22.90
C ALA A 314 -9.84 -19.09 23.47
N HIS A 315 -8.94 -20.03 23.78
CA HIS A 315 -9.31 -21.34 24.34
C HIS A 315 -10.01 -21.21 25.70
N VAL A 316 -9.43 -20.47 26.65
CA VAL A 316 -9.98 -20.28 28.00
C VAL A 316 -11.31 -19.51 27.93
N TYR A 317 -11.38 -18.48 27.10
CA TYR A 317 -12.61 -17.72 26.88
C TYR A 317 -13.75 -18.63 26.38
N GLN A 318 -13.48 -19.44 25.35
CA GLN A 318 -14.47 -20.34 24.79
C GLN A 318 -14.90 -21.43 25.79
N GLN A 319 -13.95 -22.04 26.50
CA GLN A 319 -14.23 -23.17 27.38
C GLN A 319 -14.91 -22.75 28.69
N CYS A 320 -14.53 -21.61 29.27
CA CYS A 320 -14.99 -21.18 30.59
C CYS A 320 -16.05 -20.09 30.53
N VAL A 321 -15.82 -19.00 29.79
CA VAL A 321 -16.72 -17.84 29.75
C VAL A 321 -17.96 -18.18 28.91
N ILE A 322 -17.78 -18.58 27.64
CA ILE A 322 -18.90 -19.00 26.78
C ILE A 322 -19.54 -20.29 27.32
N GLY A 323 -18.72 -21.24 27.78
CA GLY A 323 -19.17 -22.49 28.39
C GLY A 323 -19.89 -22.32 29.74
N LYS A 324 -19.99 -21.10 30.28
CA LYS A 324 -20.66 -20.76 31.55
C LYS A 324 -20.21 -21.62 32.74
N LYS A 325 -18.92 -21.96 32.78
CA LYS A 325 -18.35 -22.71 33.92
C LYS A 325 -18.17 -21.79 35.12
N SER A 326 -18.24 -22.32 36.33
CA SER A 326 -17.83 -21.60 37.53
C SER A 326 -16.31 -21.70 37.72
N PRO A 327 -15.60 -20.63 38.17
CA PRO A 327 -14.15 -20.63 38.39
C PRO A 327 -13.75 -21.41 39.66
N SER A 328 -14.17 -22.67 39.75
CA SER A 328 -13.82 -23.55 40.89
C SER A 328 -12.39 -24.09 40.77
N PRO A 329 -11.74 -24.47 41.88
CA PRO A 329 -10.38 -25.02 41.85
C PRO A 329 -10.19 -26.16 40.86
N GLY A 330 -11.15 -27.09 40.77
CA GLY A 330 -11.07 -28.20 39.81
C GLY A 330 -11.14 -27.77 38.34
N VAL A 331 -11.85 -26.69 38.02
CA VAL A 331 -11.85 -26.11 36.66
C VAL A 331 -10.52 -25.41 36.37
N LEU A 332 -10.01 -24.64 37.34
CA LEU A 332 -8.73 -23.96 37.19
C LEU A 332 -7.59 -24.96 36.99
N GLU A 333 -7.53 -26.03 37.78
CA GLU A 333 -6.54 -27.11 37.64
C GLU A 333 -6.58 -27.77 36.26
N GLN A 334 -7.77 -27.96 35.68
CA GLN A 334 -7.90 -28.50 34.33
C GLN A 334 -7.28 -27.60 33.27
N LEU A 335 -7.31 -26.28 33.46
CA LEU A 335 -6.68 -25.31 32.55
C LEU A 335 -5.15 -25.38 32.62
N TYR A 336 -4.57 -25.87 33.72
CA TYR A 336 -3.12 -26.03 33.87
C TYR A 336 -2.59 -27.37 33.35
N ARG A 337 -3.43 -28.39 33.14
CA ARG A 337 -3.00 -29.72 32.66
C ARG A 337 -2.43 -29.81 31.24
N PRO A 338 -2.77 -28.92 30.28
CA PRO A 338 -2.15 -28.90 28.95
C PRO A 338 -0.71 -28.35 28.95
N PHE A 339 -0.26 -27.73 30.05
CA PHE A 339 1.10 -27.21 30.26
C PHE A 339 1.90 -28.18 31.14
#